data_AF-A0A969QQ00-F1
#
_entry.id   AF-A0A969QQ00-F1
#
_cell.length_a   1.000
_cell.length_b   1.000
_cell.length_c   1.000
_cell.angle_alpha   90.00
_cell.angle_beta   90.00
_cell.angle_gamma   90.00
#
_symmetry.space_group_name_H-M   'P 1'
#
loop_
_entity.id
_entity.type
_entity.pdbx_description
1 polymer ?
#
loop_
_entity_poly.entity_id
_entity_poly.type
_entity_poly.pdbx_seq_one_letter_code
_entity_poly.pdbx_strand_id
1 'polypeptide(L)' 'MHSHSENSPHPALGIDHGDARIGVAATDDFGILAHPVETIG' A
#
# COMPACT_ATOMS: atom_id res chain seq x y z
N MET A 1 -7.85 12.82 -24.17
CA MET A 1 -6.91 11.81 -23.65
C MET A 1 -6.14 12.48 -22.52
N HIS A 2 -6.43 12.14 -21.26
CA HIS A 2 -5.74 12.75 -20.11
C HIS A 2 -4.37 12.10 -19.93
N SER A 3 -3.30 12.87 -20.13
CA SER A 3 -1.94 12.47 -19.75
C SER A 3 -1.83 12.50 -18.23
N HIS A 4 -1.82 11.34 -17.58
CA HIS A 4 -1.37 11.25 -16.20
C HIS A 4 0.13 11.58 -16.21
N SER A 5 0.53 12.65 -15.52
CA SER A 5 1.95 12.89 -15.26
C SER A 5 2.47 11.80 -14.33
N GLU A 6 3.20 10.82 -14.87
CA GLU A 6 3.74 9.64 -14.18
C GLU A 6 4.90 9.93 -13.20
N ASN A 7 4.89 11.07 -12.49
CA ASN A 7 6.02 11.45 -11.63
C ASN A 7 5.65 11.73 -10.17
N SER A 8 4.42 11.44 -9.75
CA SER A 8 4.12 11.32 -8.31
C SER A 8 4.46 9.90 -7.85
N PRO A 9 5.30 9.71 -6.82
CA PRO A 9 5.51 8.39 -6.25
C PRO A 9 4.17 7.84 -5.76
N HIS A 10 3.84 6.62 -6.16
CA HIS A 10 2.69 5.90 -5.61
C HIS A 10 3.09 5.22 -4.30
N PRO A 11 2.19 5.18 -3.30
CA PRO A 11 2.49 4.51 -2.03
C PRO A 11 2.80 3.02 -2.27
N ALA A 12 3.81 2.50 -1.58
CA ALA A 12 4.16 1.09 -1.67
C ALA A 12 3.18 0.23 -0.86
N LEU A 13 2.84 -0.95 -1.39
CA LEU A 13 1.89 -1.89 -0.78
C LEU A 13 2.64 -3.07 -0.14
N GLY A 14 2.46 -3.25 1.17
CA GLY A 14 2.91 -4.43 1.91
C GLY A 14 1.79 -5.46 2.06
N ILE A 15 2.12 -6.73 1.81
CA ILE A 15 1.22 -7.88 1.98
C ILE A 15 1.86 -8.86 2.97
N ASP A 16 1.15 -9.19 4.05
CA ASP A 16 1.57 -10.13 5.08
C ASP A 16 0.60 -11.32 5.14
N HIS A 17 1.10 -12.52 4.85
CA HIS A 17 0.27 -13.72 4.76
C HIS A 17 0.30 -14.50 6.08
N GLY A 18 -0.84 -14.54 6.78
CA GLY A 18 -1.09 -15.43 7.91
C GLY A 18 -2.02 -16.58 7.55
N ASP A 19 -2.02 -17.64 8.35
CA ASP A 19 -2.79 -18.87 8.08
C ASP A 19 -4.30 -18.68 7.87
N ALA A 20 -4.88 -17.64 8.48
CA ALA A 20 -6.32 -17.37 8.41
C ALA A 20 -6.66 -15.99 7.82
N ARG A 21 -5.66 -15.12 7.62
CA ARG A 21 -5.86 -13.69 7.33
C ARG A 21 -4.67 -13.11 6.57
N ILE A 22 -4.95 -12.18 5.67
CA ILE A 22 -3.93 -11.40 4.96
C ILE A 22 -3.93 -9.98 5.48
N GLY A 23 -2.81 -9.53 6.06
CA GLY A 23 -2.59 -8.15 6.44
C GLY A 23 -2.19 -7.30 5.23
N VAL A 24 -2.77 -6.10 5.13
CA VAL A 24 -2.45 -5.13 4.08
C VAL A 24 -2.04 -3.80 4.70
N ALA A 25 -0.92 -3.23 4.27
CA ALA A 25 -0.44 -1.92 4.70
C ALA A 25 0.05 -1.08 3.51
N ALA A 26 -0.17 0.22 3.54
CA ALA A 26 0.34 1.16 2.55
C ALA A 26 1.34 2.12 3.20
N THR A 27 2.37 2.53 2.46
CA THR A 27 3.32 3.52 2.97
C THR A 27 2.75 4.93 2.93
N ASP A 28 3.26 5.81 3.80
CA ASP A 28 3.10 7.25 3.66
C ASP A 28 3.79 7.81 2.39
N ASP A 29 3.60 9.10 2.14
CA ASP A 29 4.15 9.82 0.97
C ASP A 29 5.69 9.88 0.96
N PHE A 30 6.33 9.69 2.12
CA PHE A 30 7.78 9.64 2.25
C PHE A 30 8.34 8.22 2.10
N GLY A 31 7.47 7.20 2.08
CA GLY A 31 7.85 5.79 2.05
C GLY A 31 8.44 5.27 3.36
N ILE A 32 8.23 5.97 4.49
CA ILE A 32 8.92 5.67 5.76
C ILE A 32 8.02 4.88 6.70
N LEU A 33 6.78 5.31 6.89
CA LEU A 33 5.84 4.65 7.78
C LEU A 33 4.88 3.77 6.99
N ALA A 34 4.54 2.61 7.55
CA ALA A 34 3.48 1.75 7.07
C ALA A 34 2.20 1.99 7.87
N HIS A 35 1.11 2.28 7.17
CA HIS A 35 -0.22 2.41 7.74
C HIS A 35 -1.04 1.16 7.41
N PRO A 36 -1.58 0.45 8.41
CA PRO A 36 -2.47 -0.67 8.15
C PRO A 36 -3.72 -0.17 7.42
N VAL A 37 -4.06 -0.82 6.33
CA VAL A 37 -5.25 -0.49 5.54
C VAL A 37 -6.39 -1.36 6.05
N GLU A 38 -6.35 -2.67 5.80
CA GLU A 38 -7.40 -3.63 6.18
C GLU A 38 -6.84 -5.07 6.29
N THR A 39 -7.61 -6.00 6.85
CA THR A 39 -7.30 -7.44 6.88
C THR A 39 -8.37 -8.21 6.11
N ILE A 40 -7.98 -8.96 5.08
CA ILE A 40 -8.90 -9.85 4.34
C ILE A 40 -8.94 -11.21 5.04
N GLY A 41 -10.13 -11.74 5.29
CA GLY A 41 -10.40 -13.04 5.92
C GLY A 41 -11.56 -13.77 5.26
#